data_AF-D9WGX9-F1
#
_entry.id   AF-D9WGX9-F1
#
_cell.length_a   1.000
_cell.length_b   1.000
_cell.length_c   1.000
_cell.angle_alpha   90.00
_cell.angle_beta   90.00
_cell.angle_gamma   90.00
#
_symmetry.space_group_name_H-M   'P 1'
#
loop_
_entity.id
_entity.type
_entity.pdbx_description
1 polymer ?
#
loop_
_entity_poly.entity_id
_entity_poly.type
_entity_poly.pdbx_seq_one_letter_code
_entity_poly.pdbx_strand_id
1 'polypeptide(L)' 'MGAGLNPSCFYVEIEGHLDEPRAALALHELRFFSSEVRVLGVYPAHPHRLRQRSA' A
#
# COMPACT_ATOMS: atom_id res chain seq x y z
N MET A 1 -3.48 22.34 -25.71
CA MET A 1 -3.64 20.88 -25.81
C MET A 1 -3.51 20.31 -24.40
N GLY A 2 -4.62 20.01 -23.74
CA GLY A 2 -4.62 19.44 -22.39
C GLY A 2 -4.80 17.93 -22.48
N ALA A 3 -3.79 17.16 -22.10
CA ALA A 3 -3.99 15.76 -21.71
C ALA A 3 -4.97 15.76 -20.53
N GLY A 4 -6.04 14.97 -20.59
CA GLY A 4 -7.09 14.98 -19.58
C GLY A 4 -6.52 14.86 -18.17
N LEU A 5 -6.93 15.76 -17.28
CA LEU A 5 -6.47 15.89 -15.89
C LEU A 5 -7.08 14.78 -15.02
N ASN A 6 -7.16 13.55 -15.52
CA ASN A 6 -7.72 12.42 -14.79
C ASN A 6 -6.69 11.99 -13.72
N PRO A 7 -7.02 12.07 -12.43
CA PRO A 7 -6.14 11.58 -11.38
C PRO A 7 -5.93 10.07 -11.54
N SER A 8 -4.68 9.63 -11.42
CA SER A 8 -4.35 8.21 -11.42
C SER A 8 -4.59 7.62 -10.03
N CYS A 9 -5.48 6.64 -9.94
CA CYS A 9 -5.73 5.88 -8.71
C CYS A 9 -4.98 4.55 -8.77
N PHE A 10 -4.24 4.23 -7.71
CA PHE A 10 -3.48 2.98 -7.60
C PHE A 10 -4.09 2.09 -6.52
N TYR A 11 -4.14 0.80 -6.80
CA TYR A 11 -4.41 -0.23 -5.81
C TYR A 11 -3.11 -0.95 -5.50
N VAL A 12 -2.76 -1.03 -4.22
CA VAL A 12 -1.52 -1.66 -3.75
C VAL A 12 -1.83 -2.54 -2.56
N GLU A 13 -1.23 -3.72 -2.54
CA GLU A 13 -1.16 -4.59 -1.37
C GLU A 13 0.27 -4.59 -0.83
N ILE A 14 0.41 -4.57 0.49
CA ILE A 14 1.72 -4.63 1.16
C ILE A 14 1.74 -5.80 2.13
N GLU A 15 2.92 -6.39 2.31
CA GLU A 15 3.17 -7.33 3.39
C GLU A 15 3.65 -6.57 4.63
N GLY A 16 2.91 -6.69 5.71
CA GLY A 16 3.18 -6.00 6.97
C GLY A 16 1.89 -5.58 7.66
N HIS A 17 2.00 -5.16 8.91
CA HIS A 17 0.88 -4.62 9.66
C HIS A 17 1.00 -3.10 9.80
N LEU A 18 -0.12 -2.38 9.81
CA LEU A 18 -0.11 -0.91 9.88
C LEU A 18 0.47 -0.38 11.20
N ASP A 19 0.43 -1.18 12.27
CA ASP A 19 1.06 -0.83 13.55
C ASP A 19 2.57 -1.09 13.57
N GLU A 20 3.14 -1.73 12.54
CA GLU A 20 4.60 -1.88 12.44
C GLU A 20 5.24 -0.53 12.08
N PRO A 21 6.33 -0.13 12.76
CA PRO A 21 6.94 1.19 12.57
C PRO A 21 7.29 1.51 11.12
N ARG A 22 7.76 0.52 10.35
CA ARG A 22 8.16 0.70 8.95
C ARG A 22 6.96 1.00 8.05
N ALA A 23 5.84 0.30 8.24
CA ALA A 23 4.62 0.51 7.47
C ALA A 23 3.98 1.86 7.81
N ALA A 24 3.96 2.23 9.09
CA ALA A 24 3.45 3.52 9.53
C ALA A 24 4.24 4.70 8.94
N LEU A 25 5.57 4.63 8.94
CA LEU A 25 6.45 5.64 8.35
C LEU A 25 6.24 5.78 6.83
N ALA A 26 6.18 4.65 6.12
CA ALA A 26 5.92 4.65 4.68
C ALA A 26 4.55 5.25 4.34
N LEU A 27 3.52 4.94 5.12
CA LEU A 27 2.18 5.50 4.92
C LEU A 27 2.15 7.01 5.21
N HIS A 28 2.93 7.47 6.18
CA HIS A 28 3.07 8.89 6.49
C HIS A 28 3.69 9.65 5.30
N GLU A 29 4.75 9.11 4.72
CA GLU A 29 5.37 9.68 3.52
C GLU A 29 4.43 9.62 2.31
N LEU A 30 3.71 8.51 2.10
CA LEU A 30 2.74 8.38 1.01
C LEU A 30 1.63 9.44 1.07
N ARG A 31 1.15 9.75 2.28
CA ARG A 31 0.16 10.81 2.53
C ARG A 31 0.68 12.21 2.22
N PHE A 32 1.99 12.43 2.26
CA PHE A 32 2.59 13.70 1.87
C PHE A 32 2.56 13.88 0.34
N PHE A 33 2.79 12.80 -0.43
CA PHE A 33 2.86 12.86 -1.90
C PHE A 33 1.52 12.65 -2.61
N SER A 34 0.52 12.08 -1.94
CA SER A 34 -0.77 11.72 -2.54
C SER A 34 -1.91 12.55 -1.98
N SER A 35 -2.88 12.94 -2.82
CA SER A 35 -4.05 13.72 -2.39
C SER A 35 -5.01 12.92 -1.50
N GLU A 36 -5.20 11.62 -1.78
CA GLU A 36 -6.04 10.73 -0.98
C GLU A 36 -5.35 9.37 -0.83
N VAL A 37 -5.37 8.83 0.39
CA VAL A 37 -4.89 7.47 0.70
C VAL A 37 -5.96 6.78 1.52
N ARG A 38 -6.55 5.71 0.98
CA ARG A 38 -7.60 4.93 1.65
C ARG A 38 -7.12 3.51 1.94
N VAL A 39 -7.11 3.16 3.22
CA VAL A 39 -6.86 1.79 3.67
C VAL A 39 -8.17 1.01 3.54
N LEU A 40 -8.20 -0.01 2.69
CA LEU A 40 -9.40 -0.83 2.48
C LEU A 40 -9.58 -1.90 3.58
N GLY A 41 -8.49 -2.33 4.21
CA GLY A 41 -8.51 -3.31 5.28
C GLY A 41 -7.16 -3.99 5.46
N VAL A 42 -7.05 -4.76 6.53
CA VAL A 42 -5.89 -5.60 6.83
C VAL A 42 -6.40 -7.02 7.02
N TYR A 43 -5.70 -7.99 6.44
CA TYR A 43 -6.08 -9.39 6.47
C TYR A 43 -4.85 -10.28 6.73
N PRO A 44 -5.04 -11.46 7.35
CA PRO A 44 -3.93 -12.39 7.59
C PRO A 44 -3.37 -12.91 6.27
N ALA A 45 -2.04 -12.96 6.16
CA ALA A 45 -1.38 -13.45 4.95
C ALA A 45 -1.75 -14.91 4.68
N HIS A 46 -2.09 -15.23 3.44
CA HIS A 46 -2.41 -16.60 3.04
C HIS A 46 -1.15 -17.51 3.16
N PRO A 47 -1.26 -18.76 3.65
CA PRO A 47 -0.11 -19.65 3.85
C PRO A 47 0.78 -19.89 2.63
N HIS A 48 0.25 -19.66 1.42
CA HIS A 48 1.01 -19.76 0.17
C HIS A 48 2.18 -18.76 0.08
N ARG A 49 2.05 -17.54 0.62
CA ARG A 49 3.14 -16.53 0.59
C ARG A 49 4.36 -16.96 1.41
N LEU A 50 4.15 -17.71 2.50
CA LEU A 50 5.24 -18.21 3.35
C LEU A 50 6.15 -19.20 2.60
N ARG A 51 5.57 -20.03 1.72
CA ARG A 51 6.34 -20.98 0.88
C ARG A 51 7.20 -20.28 -0.17
N GLN A 52 6.77 -19.13 -0.68
CA GLN A 52 7.52 -18.37 -1.69
C GLN A 52 8.76 -17.67 -1.14
N ARG A 53 8.86 -17.52 0.19
CA ARG A 53 10.00 -16.88 0.87
C ARG A 53 11.22 -17.79 1.08
N SER A 54 11.12 -19.07 0.71
CA SER A 54 12.15 -20.10 0.92
C SER A 54 12.98 -20.44 -0.32
N ALA A 55 13.01 -19.55 -1.33
CA ALA A 55 13.84 -19.69 -2.53
C ALA A 55 15.02 -18.71 -2.51
#